data_AF-A0A2J4G7I8-F1
#
_entry.id   AF-A0A2J4G7I8-F1
#
_cell.length_a   1.000
_cell.length_b   1.000
_cell.length_c   1.000
_cell.angle_alpha   90.00
_cell.angle_beta   90.00
_cell.angle_gamma   90.00
#
_symmetry.space_group_name_H-M   'P 1'
#
loop_
_entity.id
_entity.type
_entity.pdbx_description
1 polymer ?
#
loop_
_entity_poly.entity_id
_entity_poly.type
_entity_poly.pdbx_seq_one_letter_code
_entity_poly.pdbx_strand_id
1 'polypeptide(L)'
;MAVLIASISVLASASTKILQPGLPAQEARPLDLPAALAMLASALAVIGSTIASGIALRSVATAGFAAAAEKPELSTWILIMGGLAEGIAIYGLLVAILILGKI
;
A
#
# COMPACT_ATOMS: atom_id res chain seq x y z
N MET A 1 11.36 13.05 -5.29
CA MET A 1 10.42 14.19 -5.34
C MET A 1 9.15 13.85 -6.11
N ALA A 2 9.23 13.30 -7.33
CA ALA A 2 8.04 12.88 -8.10
C ALA A 2 7.13 11.87 -7.38
N VAL A 3 7.70 10.85 -6.73
CA VAL A 3 6.92 9.83 -5.98
C VAL A 3 6.19 10.45 -4.79
N LEU A 4 6.84 11.35 -4.04
CA LEU A 4 6.23 12.05 -2.91
C LEU A 4 5.07 12.96 -3.37
N ILE A 5 5.25 13.68 -4.47
CA ILE A 5 4.22 14.53 -5.08
C ILE A 5 3.05 13.67 -5.59
N ALA A 6 3.34 12.53 -6.23
CA ALA A 6 2.31 11.60 -6.69
C ALA A 6 1.51 11.00 -5.51
N SER A 7 2.17 10.60 -4.42
CA SER A 7 1.51 10.12 -3.20
C SER A 7 0.62 11.18 -2.55
N ILE A 8 1.08 12.44 -2.49
CA ILE A 8 0.30 13.58 -1.97
C ILE A 8 -0.91 13.87 -2.87
N SER A 9 -0.75 13.83 -4.19
CA SER A 9 -1.83 14.03 -5.16
C SER A 9 -2.89 12.93 -5.10
N VAL A 10 -2.48 11.68 -4.94
CA VAL A 10 -3.40 10.55 -4.74
C VAL A 10 -4.18 10.69 -3.43
N LEU A 11 -3.50 11.08 -2.35
CA LEU A 11 -4.15 11.32 -1.06
C LEU A 11 -5.15 12.49 -1.15
N ALA A 12 -4.79 13.60 -1.78
CA ALA A 12 -5.67 14.74 -1.99
C ALA A 12 -6.91 14.39 -2.83
N SER A 13 -6.74 13.52 -3.84
CA SER A 13 -7.83 13.04 -4.70
C SER A 13 -8.79 12.10 -3.96
N ALA A 14 -8.28 11.31 -3.02
CA ALA A 14 -9.11 10.47 -2.15
C ALA A 14 -9.91 11.33 -1.16
N SER A 15 -9.30 12.37 -0.59
CA SER A 15 -9.97 13.28 0.35
C SER A 15 -11.11 14.08 -0.30
N THR A 16 -10.97 14.52 -1.55
CA THR A 16 -12.02 15.28 -2.25
C THR A 16 -13.23 14.43 -2.62
N LYS A 17 -13.04 13.13 -2.93
CA LYS A 17 -14.16 12.19 -3.14
C LYS A 17 -14.98 11.92 -1.87
N ILE A 18 -14.34 11.93 -0.70
CA ILE A 18 -15.03 11.76 0.59
C ILE A 18 -15.87 13.00 0.94
N LEU A 19 -15.46 14.18 0.46
CA LEU A 19 -16.07 15.47 0.80
C LEU A 19 -17.07 16.01 -0.24
N GLN A 20 -17.36 15.27 -1.31
CA GLN A 20 -18.32 15.68 -2.33
C GLN A 20 -19.75 15.65 -1.78
N PRO A 21 -20.44 16.81 -1.64
CA PRO A 21 -21.85 16.84 -1.29
C PRO A 21 -22.65 16.45 -2.54
N GLY A 22 -23.33 15.30 -2.51
CA GLY A 22 -24.20 14.86 -3.61
C GLY A 22 -23.81 13.56 -4.32
N LEU A 23 -23.04 12.67 -3.69
CA LEU A 23 -23.03 11.26 -4.11
C LEU A 23 -24.50 10.78 -4.16
N PRO A 24 -24.95 10.10 -5.23
CA PRO A 24 -26.26 9.45 -5.21
C PRO A 24 -26.30 8.62 -3.93
N ALA A 25 -27.36 8.77 -3.14
CA ALA A 25 -27.55 8.02 -1.91
C ALA A 25 -27.56 6.54 -2.27
N GLN A 26 -26.38 5.95 -2.29
CA GLN A 26 -26.17 4.55 -2.55
C GLN A 26 -26.76 3.91 -1.30
N GLU A 27 -27.92 3.29 -1.50
CA GLU A 27 -28.76 2.69 -0.48
C GLU A 27 -27.84 2.01 0.54
N ALA A 28 -27.71 2.66 1.71
CA ALA A 28 -26.71 2.29 2.68
C ALA A 28 -27.06 0.89 3.16
N ARG A 29 -26.36 -0.12 2.62
CA ARG A 29 -26.52 -1.50 3.05
C ARG A 29 -26.33 -1.49 4.57
N PRO A 30 -27.26 -2.07 5.36
CA PRO A 30 -27.13 -2.10 6.80
C PRO A 30 -25.73 -2.62 7.16
N LEU A 31 -24.94 -1.78 7.82
CA LEU A 31 -23.57 -2.12 8.15
C LEU A 31 -23.60 -3.05 9.36
N ASP A 32 -23.56 -4.34 9.09
CA ASP A 32 -23.48 -5.35 10.13
C ASP A 32 -22.13 -5.21 10.86
N LEU A 33 -22.14 -5.35 12.20
CA LEU A 33 -20.94 -5.19 13.03
C LEU A 33 -19.78 -6.11 12.57
N PRO A 34 -20.02 -7.38 12.19
CA PRO A 34 -18.96 -8.23 11.62
C PRO A 34 -18.37 -7.66 10.31
N ALA A 35 -19.21 -7.11 9.43
CA ALA A 35 -18.76 -6.52 8.18
C ALA A 35 -17.93 -5.25 8.42
N ALA A 36 -18.37 -4.38 9.34
CA ALA A 36 -17.60 -3.20 9.74
C ALA A 36 -16.21 -3.56 10.28
N LEU A 37 -16.14 -4.60 11.12
CA LEU A 37 -14.88 -5.05 11.70
C LEU A 37 -13.96 -5.69 10.65
N ALA A 38 -14.52 -6.44 9.70
CA ALA A 38 -13.78 -6.99 8.57
C ALA A 38 -13.20 -5.88 7.67
N MET A 39 -13.97 -4.82 7.39
CA MET A 39 -13.49 -3.66 6.65
C MET A 39 -12.34 -2.97 7.39
N LEU A 40 -12.46 -2.73 8.70
CA LEU A 40 -11.40 -2.15 9.52
C LEU A 40 -10.13 -3.03 9.52
N ALA A 41 -10.29 -4.34 9.72
CA ALA A 41 -9.18 -5.28 9.71
C ALA A 41 -8.44 -5.30 8.37
N SER A 42 -9.19 -5.24 7.25
CA SER A 42 -8.61 -5.16 5.91
C SER A 42 -7.78 -3.89 5.71
N ALA A 43 -8.28 -2.74 6.16
CA ALA A 43 -7.57 -1.47 6.08
C ALA A 43 -6.27 -1.50 6.92
N LEU A 44 -6.33 -2.02 8.14
CA LEU A 44 -5.17 -2.15 9.02
C LEU A 44 -4.10 -3.09 8.44
N ALA A 45 -4.50 -4.20 7.80
CA ALA A 45 -3.58 -5.12 7.14
C ALA A 45 -2.77 -4.42 6.04
N VAL A 46 -3.42 -3.60 5.20
CA VAL A 46 -2.74 -2.83 4.13
C VAL A 46 -1.87 -1.73 4.70
N ILE A 47 -2.36 -0.94 5.66
CA ILE A 47 -1.59 0.16 6.25
C ILE A 47 -0.32 -0.37 6.92
N GLY A 48 -0.44 -1.42 7.74
CA GLY A 48 0.70 -2.01 8.42
C GLY A 48 1.74 -2.58 7.46
N SER A 49 1.30 -3.32 6.44
CA SER A 49 2.21 -3.94 5.47
C SER A 49 2.94 -2.93 4.58
N THR A 50 2.23 -1.88 4.13
CA THR A 50 2.79 -0.86 3.23
C THR A 50 3.82 0.02 3.95
N ILE A 51 3.58 0.35 5.23
CA ILE A 51 4.57 1.07 6.05
C ILE A 51 5.80 0.20 6.27
N ALA A 52 5.63 -1.07 6.63
CA ALA A 52 6.76 -1.99 6.83
C ALA A 52 7.58 -2.18 5.54
N SER A 53 6.91 -2.37 4.40
CA SER A 53 7.54 -2.46 3.08
C SER A 53 8.30 -1.17 2.73
N GLY A 54 7.71 0.00 2.97
CA GLY A 54 8.37 1.29 2.73
C GLY A 54 9.67 1.47 3.53
N ILE A 55 9.71 0.98 4.77
CA ILE A 55 10.94 1.01 5.60
C ILE A 55 12.01 0.08 5.01
N ALA A 56 11.64 -1.12 4.57
CA ALA A 56 12.56 -2.07 3.93
C ALA A 56 13.10 -1.51 2.60
N LEU A 57 12.21 -0.96 1.76
CA LEU A 57 12.55 -0.37 0.47
C LEU A 57 13.46 0.85 0.59
N ARG A 58 13.34 1.64 1.66
CA ARG A 58 14.26 2.75 1.92
C ARG A 58 15.72 2.27 1.91
N SER A 59 16.02 1.17 2.61
CA SER A 59 17.38 0.62 2.67
C SER A 59 17.84 0.07 1.32
N VAL A 60 16.96 -0.63 0.60
CA VAL A 60 17.25 -1.14 -0.75
C VAL A 60 17.53 0.02 -1.72
N ALA A 61 16.75 1.09 -1.65
CA ALA A 61 16.94 2.25 -2.52
C ALA A 61 18.22 3.03 -2.18
N THR A 62 18.51 3.30 -0.90
CA THR A 62 19.67 4.13 -0.56
C THR A 62 20.99 3.39 -0.69
N ALA A 63 21.07 2.15 -0.17
CA ALA A 63 22.32 1.39 -0.16
C ALA A 63 22.47 0.54 -1.44
N GLY A 64 21.37 -0.02 -1.94
CA GLY A 64 21.39 -0.83 -3.15
C GLY A 64 21.78 -0.02 -4.38
N PHE A 65 21.09 1.09 -4.67
CA PHE A 65 21.45 1.88 -5.86
C PHE A 65 22.86 2.49 -5.77
N ALA A 66 23.36 2.81 -4.57
CA ALA A 66 24.75 3.22 -4.37
C ALA A 66 25.72 2.08 -4.71
N ALA A 67 25.45 0.85 -4.25
CA ALA A 67 26.28 -0.31 -4.55
C ALA A 67 26.23 -0.70 -6.05
N ALA A 68 25.06 -0.56 -6.69
CA ALA A 68 24.92 -0.79 -8.13
C ALA A 68 25.72 0.22 -8.97
N ALA A 69 25.90 1.45 -8.48
CA ALA A 69 26.69 2.47 -9.18
C ALA A 69 28.19 2.13 -9.22
N GLU A 70 28.72 1.52 -8.16
CA GLU A 70 30.12 1.05 -8.14
C GLU A 70 30.30 -0.29 -8.85
N LYS A 71 29.36 -1.22 -8.66
CA LYS A 71 29.40 -2.57 -9.21
C LYS A 71 28.09 -2.90 -9.92
N PRO A 72 28.01 -2.69 -11.24
CA PRO A 72 26.77 -2.88 -11.99
C PRO A 72 26.25 -4.33 -11.93
N GLU A 73 27.13 -5.31 -11.72
CA GLU A 73 26.76 -6.73 -11.54
C GLU A 73 25.84 -6.97 -10.32
N LEU A 74 25.84 -6.06 -9.33
CA LEU A 74 24.97 -6.18 -8.14
C LEU A 74 23.52 -5.78 -8.40
N SER A 75 23.22 -5.12 -9.53
CA SER A 75 21.88 -4.58 -9.84
C SER A 75 20.79 -5.66 -9.80
N THR A 76 21.08 -6.87 -10.29
CA THR A 76 20.13 -7.99 -10.28
C THR A 76 19.80 -8.43 -8.84
N TRP A 77 20.79 -8.47 -7.95
CA TRP A 77 20.57 -8.83 -6.55
C TRP A 77 19.75 -7.77 -5.83
N ILE A 78 19.99 -6.50 -6.13
CA ILE A 78 19.22 -5.39 -5.58
C ILE A 78 17.77 -5.44 -6.04
N LEU A 79 17.51 -5.80 -7.30
CA LEU A 79 16.15 -6.03 -7.81
C LEU A 79 15.44 -7.16 -7.07
N ILE A 80 16.13 -8.27 -6.78
CA ILE A 80 15.57 -9.38 -6.00
C ILE A 80 15.22 -8.91 -4.57
N MET A 81 16.13 -8.17 -3.92
CA MET A 81 15.88 -7.63 -2.57
C MET A 81 14.74 -6.60 -2.56
N GLY A 82 14.62 -5.79 -3.61
CA GLY A 82 13.50 -4.87 -3.80
C GLY A 82 12.17 -5.60 -3.96
N GLY A 83 12.14 -6.65 -4.79
CA GLY A 83 10.97 -7.50 -4.95
C GLY A 83 10.57 -8.22 -3.66
N LEU A 84 11.54 -8.69 -2.88
CA LEU A 84 11.28 -9.32 -1.57
C LEU A 84 10.67 -8.31 -0.57
N ALA A 85 11.14 -7.07 -0.59
CA ALA A 85 10.61 -5.98 0.23
C ALA A 85 9.20 -5.55 -0.19
N GLU A 86 8.92 -5.45 -1.50
CA GLU A 86 7.57 -5.22 -2.04
C GLU A 86 6.61 -6.37 -1.72
N GLY A 87 7.12 -7.59 -1.62
CA GLY A 87 6.34 -8.77 -1.22
C GLY A 87 5.58 -8.57 0.09
N ILE A 88 6.17 -7.83 1.05
CA ILE A 88 5.51 -7.50 2.32
C ILE A 88 4.20 -6.74 2.07
N ALA A 89 4.22 -5.74 1.20
CA ALA A 89 3.03 -4.95 0.86
C ALA A 89 1.97 -5.81 0.15
N ILE A 90 2.38 -6.62 -0.82
CA ILE A 90 1.49 -7.52 -1.58
C ILE A 90 0.82 -8.54 -0.65
N TYR A 91 1.53 -9.08 0.35
CA TYR A 91 0.91 -9.99 1.32
C TYR A 91 -0.16 -9.31 2.19
N GLY A 92 0.05 -8.05 2.62
CA GLY A 92 -0.99 -7.32 3.35
C GLY A 92 -2.21 -7.00 2.49
N LEU A 93 -2.00 -6.67 1.20
CA LEU A 93 -3.09 -6.50 0.23
C LEU A 93 -3.83 -7.82 -0.02
N LEU A 94 -3.10 -8.93 -0.17
CA LEU A 94 -3.69 -10.27 -0.31
C LEU A 94 -4.59 -10.61 0.88
N VAL A 95 -4.11 -10.40 2.11
CA VAL A 95 -4.91 -10.64 3.32
C VAL A 95 -6.16 -9.77 3.33
N ALA A 96 -6.05 -8.50 2.96
CA ALA A 96 -7.20 -7.60 2.87
C ALA A 96 -8.25 -8.08 1.86
N ILE A 97 -7.82 -8.55 0.68
CA ILE A 97 -8.71 -9.12 -0.34
C ILE A 97 -9.36 -10.42 0.17
N LEU A 98 -8.62 -11.28 0.87
CA LEU A 98 -9.16 -12.51 1.45
C LEU A 98 -10.19 -12.25 2.56
N ILE A 99 -10.02 -11.17 3.33
CA ILE A 99 -11.01 -10.74 4.33
C ILE A 99 -12.26 -10.20 3.62
N LEU A 100 -12.09 -9.33 2.62
CA LEU A 100 -13.19 -8.76 1.85
C LEU A 100 -13.96 -9.79 1.03
N GLY A 101 -13.31 -10.85 0.56
CA GLY A 101 -13.96 -11.93 -0.18
C GLY A 101 -14.86 -12.83 0.68
N LYS A 102 -14.89 -12.63 2.01
CA LYS A 102 -15.72 -13.38 2.96
C LYS A 102 -16.93 -12.62 3.50
N ILE A 103 -17.06 -11.34 3.15
CA ILE A 103 -18.20 -10.47 3.50
C ILE A 103 -19.06 -10.22 2.26
#